data_AF-A0A1L9U652-F1
#
_entry.id   AF-A0A1L9U652-F1
#
_cell.length_a   1.000
_cell.length_b   1.000
_cell.length_c   1.000
_cell.angle_alpha   90.00
_cell.angle_beta   90.00
_cell.angle_gamma   90.00
#
_symmetry.space_group_name_H-M   'P 1'
#
loop_
_entity.id
_entity.type
_entity.pdbx_description
1 polymer ?
#
loop_
_entity_poly.entity_id
_entity_poly.type
_entity_poly.pdbx_seq_one_letter_code
_entity_poly.pdbx_strand_id
1 'polypeptide(L)'
;MTNNDGPELIGLGRVGRVMRFGDIAVKTANIWTVSEGASETTIISYEQTTELNKESLKHEGHVYSHLGHIPGVIKPYQVSDTEIRMPYMRQCSLSHYLRAHRDGVDNHRRLQWLQEAAHTIRGIHERRVLVAEIATRNFLLEEDLSLHICDFTESVIVANDEDMSDFVSDDYVSVKSDISRFGSMMYEVISGNQFEFYVIPDIETDLDDDPEFKTFKTWPTADRLPDLNNVFLGDVIGRCWAREGFLSMQEVCHALDTRHG
;
A
#
# COMPACT_ATOMS: atom_id res chain seq x y z
N MET A 1 -15.65 24.28 -20.71
CA MET A 1 -15.72 25.06 -19.46
C MET A 1 -14.57 24.58 -18.60
N THR A 2 -13.52 25.38 -18.47
CA THR A 2 -12.38 25.04 -17.62
C THR A 2 -12.81 25.24 -16.17
N ASN A 3 -13.15 24.15 -15.47
CA ASN A 3 -13.31 24.21 -14.02
C ASN A 3 -11.96 24.63 -13.44
N ASN A 4 -11.89 25.89 -13.03
CA ASN A 4 -10.76 26.45 -12.31
C ASN A 4 -10.96 26.11 -10.83
N ASP A 5 -11.01 24.81 -10.53
CA ASP A 5 -11.00 24.34 -9.16
C ASP A 5 -9.60 24.67 -8.62
N GLY A 6 -9.53 25.55 -7.62
CA GLY A 6 -8.29 25.94 -6.98
C GLY A 6 -7.56 24.73 -6.35
N PRO A 7 -6.34 24.93 -5.83
CA PRO A 7 -5.61 23.85 -5.18
C PRO A 7 -6.43 23.25 -4.04
N GLU A 8 -6.62 21.92 -4.09
CA GLU A 8 -7.41 21.16 -3.12
C GLU A 8 -6.50 20.14 -2.41
N LEU A 9 -6.53 20.09 -1.07
CA LEU A 9 -5.84 19.04 -0.33
C LEU A 9 -6.67 17.74 -0.43
N ILE A 10 -6.14 16.74 -1.13
CA ILE A 10 -6.84 15.47 -1.37
C ILE A 10 -6.25 14.29 -0.59
N GLY A 11 -5.07 14.46 0.02
CA GLY A 11 -4.47 13.44 0.87
C GLY A 11 -3.48 14.06 1.86
N LEU A 12 -3.54 13.61 3.11
CA LEU A 12 -2.56 13.96 4.15
C LEU A 12 -2.12 12.67 4.83
N GLY A 13 -0.90 12.23 4.52
CA GLY A 13 -0.26 11.08 5.14
C GLY A 13 0.72 11.49 6.24
N ARG A 14 1.43 10.50 6.79
CA ARG A 14 2.41 10.69 7.87
C ARG A 14 3.54 11.63 7.44
N VAL A 15 4.15 11.35 6.28
CA VAL A 15 5.37 12.02 5.80
C VAL A 15 5.13 12.97 4.64
N GLY A 16 3.96 12.88 3.98
CA GLY A 16 3.66 13.68 2.80
C GLY A 16 2.19 14.08 2.70
N ARG A 17 1.93 15.03 1.81
CA ARG A 17 0.60 15.52 1.45
C ARG A 17 0.43 15.54 -0.06
N VAL A 18 -0.80 15.40 -0.52
CA VAL A 18 -1.17 15.40 -1.92
C VAL A 18 -2.16 16.53 -2.19
N MET A 19 -1.76 17.45 -3.06
CA MET A 19 -2.59 18.55 -3.54
C MET A 19 -3.06 18.28 -4.97
N ARG A 20 -4.32 18.55 -5.26
CA ARG A 20 -4.88 18.50 -6.61
C ARG A 20 -4.83 19.86 -7.27
N PHE A 21 -4.37 19.89 -8.52
CA PHE A 21 -4.40 21.04 -9.41
C PHE A 21 -5.05 20.60 -10.74
N GLY A 22 -6.36 20.82 -10.89
CA GLY A 22 -7.10 20.35 -12.07
C GLY A 22 -7.13 18.82 -12.17
N ASP A 23 -6.39 18.28 -13.14
CA ASP A 23 -6.23 16.85 -13.44
C ASP A 23 -4.87 16.27 -12.98
N ILE A 24 -4.11 17.04 -12.20
CA ILE A 24 -2.81 16.63 -11.66
C ILE A 24 -2.90 16.52 -10.14
N ALA A 25 -2.41 15.40 -9.60
CA ALA A 25 -2.12 15.22 -8.19
C ALA A 25 -0.61 15.45 -7.94
N VAL A 26 -0.28 16.29 -6.95
CA VAL A 26 1.09 16.66 -6.61
C VAL A 26 1.37 16.24 -5.17
N LYS A 27 2.21 15.22 -5.00
CA LYS A 27 2.70 14.77 -3.69
C LYS A 27 3.94 15.58 -3.30
N THR A 28 3.94 16.11 -2.08
CA THR A 28 5.05 16.86 -1.47
C THR A 28 5.30 16.34 -0.06
N ALA A 29 6.53 16.52 0.44
CA ALA A 29 6.85 16.25 1.83
C ALA A 29 6.04 17.17 2.77
N ASN A 30 5.65 16.66 3.93
CA ASN A 30 5.09 17.46 5.00
C ASN A 30 6.19 18.40 5.53
N ILE A 31 5.93 19.71 5.45
CA ILE A 31 6.81 20.76 5.97
C ILE A 31 6.17 21.30 7.24
N TRP A 32 6.85 21.09 8.37
CA TRP A 32 6.36 21.55 9.67
C TRP A 32 7.03 22.88 10.03
N THR A 33 6.24 23.94 10.14
CA THR A 33 6.73 25.25 10.57
C THR A 33 6.62 25.39 12.09
N VAL A 34 7.65 25.95 12.71
CA VAL A 34 7.71 26.14 14.16
C VAL A 34 7.09 27.49 14.53
N SER A 35 6.32 27.55 15.62
CA SER A 35 5.75 28.80 16.14
C SER A 35 6.83 29.72 16.73
N GLU A 36 6.61 31.04 16.64
CA GLU A 36 7.46 32.01 17.33
C GLU A 36 7.52 31.71 18.83
N GLY A 37 8.73 31.62 19.40
CA GLY A 37 8.96 31.34 20.82
C GLY A 37 9.07 29.85 21.21
N ALA A 38 9.10 28.93 20.23
CA ALA A 38 9.39 27.53 20.53
C ALA A 38 10.80 27.33 21.12
N SER A 39 10.96 26.28 21.92
CA SER A 39 12.27 25.90 22.45
C SER A 39 13.20 25.40 21.33
N GLU A 40 14.51 25.50 21.56
CA GLU A 40 15.53 24.98 20.65
C GLU A 40 15.34 23.49 20.34
N THR A 41 14.98 22.68 21.34
CA THR A 41 14.69 21.25 21.17
C THR A 41 13.52 21.00 20.21
N THR A 42 12.45 21.80 20.33
CA THR A 42 11.29 21.69 19.41
C THR A 42 11.68 22.09 17.99
N ILE A 43 12.48 23.14 17.83
CA ILE A 43 12.98 23.56 16.52
C ILE A 43 13.77 22.44 15.85
N ILE A 44 14.77 21.88 16.55
CA ILE A 44 15.61 20.79 16.04
C ILE A 44 14.75 19.57 15.66
N SER A 45 13.79 19.19 16.49
CA SER A 45 12.91 18.05 16.23
C SER A 45 12.05 18.25 14.96
N TYR A 46 11.53 19.45 14.74
CA TYR A 46 10.72 19.77 13.56
C TYR A 46 11.56 19.82 12.27
N GLU A 47 12.77 20.38 12.36
CA GLU A 47 13.73 20.38 11.26
C GLU A 47 14.12 18.95 10.86
N GLN A 48 14.47 18.11 11.83
CA GLN A 48 14.78 16.69 11.60
C GLN A 48 13.61 15.94 10.96
N THR A 49 12.38 16.14 11.48
CA THR A 49 11.18 15.51 10.90
C THR A 49 10.95 15.97 9.46
N THR A 50 11.16 17.25 9.17
CA THR A 50 11.01 17.80 7.82
C THR A 50 12.04 17.22 6.85
N GLU A 51 13.29 17.02 7.28
CA GLU A 51 14.32 16.37 6.46
C GLU A 51 13.99 14.90 6.20
N LEU A 52 13.56 14.13 7.21
CA LEU A 52 13.11 12.74 7.03
C LEU A 52 11.93 12.62 6.05
N ASN A 53 10.99 13.56 6.11
CA ASN A 53 9.87 13.61 5.16
C ASN A 53 10.33 13.87 3.71
N LYS A 54 11.33 14.73 3.52
CA LYS A 54 11.92 14.98 2.20
C LYS A 54 12.68 13.76 1.70
N GLU A 55 13.43 13.08 2.56
CA GLU A 55 14.12 11.83 2.23
C GLU A 55 13.14 10.74 1.80
N SER A 56 12.01 10.61 2.51
CA SER A 56 10.93 9.67 2.15
C SER A 56 10.35 9.97 0.76
N LEU A 57 10.12 11.24 0.42
CA LEU A 57 9.64 11.64 -0.91
C LEU A 57 10.66 11.33 -2.01
N LYS A 58 11.94 11.60 -1.76
CA LYS A 58 13.04 11.29 -2.70
C LYS A 58 13.14 9.79 -2.95
N HIS A 59 13.06 9.01 -1.88
CA HIS A 59 13.06 7.55 -1.93
C HIS A 59 11.91 7.01 -2.78
N GLU A 60 10.68 7.48 -2.55
CA GLU A 60 9.53 7.12 -3.37
C GLU A 60 9.75 7.46 -4.86
N GLY A 61 10.32 8.64 -5.14
CA GLY A 61 10.71 9.02 -6.50
C GLY A 61 11.75 8.09 -7.14
N HIS A 62 12.72 7.61 -6.35
CA HIS A 62 13.68 6.61 -6.79
C HIS A 62 13.02 5.26 -7.06
N VAL A 63 12.06 4.83 -6.23
CA VAL A 63 11.28 3.60 -6.46
C VAL A 63 10.53 3.68 -7.79
N TYR A 64 9.82 4.79 -8.07
CA TYR A 64 9.16 5.00 -9.37
C TYR A 64 10.14 4.91 -10.55
N SER A 65 11.32 5.52 -10.40
CA SER A 65 12.36 5.51 -11.44
C SER A 65 12.91 4.10 -11.68
N HIS A 66 13.11 3.34 -10.60
CA HIS A 66 13.61 1.96 -10.63
C HIS A 66 12.59 0.98 -11.26
N LEU A 67 11.30 1.14 -10.91
CA LEU A 67 10.22 0.33 -11.48
C LEU A 67 10.03 0.57 -12.98
N GLY A 68 10.23 1.81 -13.45
CA GLY A 68 9.94 2.17 -14.83
C GLY A 68 8.48 1.92 -15.18
N HIS A 69 8.20 1.13 -16.22
CA HIS A 69 6.82 0.78 -16.59
C HIS A 69 6.45 -0.62 -16.11
N ILE A 70 5.45 -0.68 -15.21
CA ILE A 70 4.77 -1.89 -14.76
C ILE A 70 3.26 -1.65 -14.92
N PRO A 71 2.51 -2.50 -15.64
CA PRO A 71 1.05 -2.38 -15.71
C PRO A 71 0.42 -2.35 -14.32
N GLY A 72 -0.52 -1.43 -14.09
CA GLY A 72 -1.17 -1.24 -12.79
C GLY A 72 -0.36 -0.43 -11.78
N VAL A 73 0.82 0.09 -12.12
CA VAL A 73 1.51 1.13 -11.35
C VAL A 73 1.17 2.50 -11.95
N ILE A 74 0.74 3.45 -11.13
CA ILE A 74 0.49 4.82 -11.61
C ILE A 74 1.78 5.38 -12.21
N LYS A 75 1.69 5.98 -13.40
CA LYS A 75 2.85 6.57 -14.06
C LYS A 75 2.93 8.05 -13.69
N PRO A 76 3.97 8.49 -12.95
CA PRO A 76 4.17 9.91 -12.71
C PRO A 76 4.45 10.64 -14.02
N TYR A 77 3.91 11.85 -14.16
CA TYR A 77 4.29 12.78 -15.21
C TYR A 77 5.69 13.34 -14.95
N GLN A 78 6.01 13.57 -13.69
CA GLN A 78 7.29 14.14 -13.25
C GLN A 78 7.64 13.66 -11.85
N VAL A 79 8.91 13.34 -11.66
CA VAL A 79 9.51 13.03 -10.36
C VAL A 79 10.66 14.01 -10.12
N SER A 80 10.76 14.56 -8.92
CA SER A 80 11.83 15.45 -8.48
C SER A 80 12.06 15.29 -6.98
N ASP A 81 13.13 15.89 -6.47
CA ASP A 81 13.47 15.87 -5.04
C ASP A 81 12.43 16.54 -4.12
N THR A 82 11.51 17.34 -4.67
CA THR A 82 10.54 18.13 -3.90
C THR A 82 9.10 17.79 -4.19
N GLU A 83 8.83 17.18 -5.35
CA GLU A 83 7.48 16.89 -5.84
C GLU A 83 7.46 15.61 -6.69
N ILE A 84 6.39 14.83 -6.52
CA ILE A 84 5.98 13.78 -7.47
C ILE A 84 4.62 14.20 -8.05
N ARG A 85 4.55 14.33 -9.38
CA ARG A 85 3.35 14.75 -10.11
C ARG A 85 2.76 13.57 -10.85
N MET A 86 1.49 13.28 -10.61
CA MET A 86 0.78 12.11 -11.11
C MET A 86 -0.57 12.51 -11.70
N PRO A 87 -1.18 11.68 -12.56
CA PRO A 87 -2.57 11.86 -12.95
C PRO A 87 -3.49 11.84 -11.74
N TYR A 88 -4.47 12.74 -11.71
CA TYR A 88 -5.55 12.69 -10.72
C TYR A 88 -6.60 11.65 -11.14
N MET A 89 -6.79 10.62 -10.30
CA MET A 89 -7.76 9.55 -10.53
C MET A 89 -9.13 9.93 -9.95
N ARG A 90 -10.14 10.08 -10.81
CA ARG A 90 -11.46 10.61 -10.44
C ARG A 90 -12.31 9.66 -9.60
N GLN A 91 -12.11 8.35 -9.74
CA GLN A 91 -12.87 7.34 -8.99
C GLN A 91 -12.32 7.09 -7.57
N CYS A 92 -11.38 7.94 -7.13
CA CYS A 92 -10.73 7.88 -5.82
C CYS A 92 -10.03 6.52 -5.58
N SER A 93 -9.75 6.21 -4.32
CA SER A 93 -9.18 4.92 -3.92
C SER A 93 -10.24 3.81 -3.92
N LEU A 94 -9.78 2.57 -4.08
CA LEU A 94 -10.61 1.38 -3.98
C LEU A 94 -11.32 1.32 -2.62
N SER A 95 -10.65 1.71 -1.54
CA SER A 95 -11.28 1.81 -0.21
C SER A 95 -12.49 2.75 -0.21
N HIS A 96 -12.35 3.95 -0.79
CA HIS A 96 -13.45 4.91 -0.91
C HIS A 96 -14.58 4.33 -1.77
N TYR A 97 -14.23 3.75 -2.92
CA TYR A 97 -15.19 3.20 -3.86
C TYR A 97 -16.02 2.07 -3.24
N LEU A 98 -15.37 1.12 -2.55
CA LEU A 98 -16.05 0.02 -1.85
C LEU A 98 -17.00 0.52 -0.76
N ARG A 99 -16.60 1.54 0.00
CA ARG A 99 -17.48 2.17 1.01
C ARG A 99 -18.70 2.82 0.38
N ALA A 100 -18.53 3.50 -0.75
CA ALA A 100 -19.61 4.17 -1.46
C ALA A 100 -20.57 3.20 -2.19
N HIS A 101 -20.08 2.02 -2.61
CA HIS A 101 -20.82 1.05 -3.44
C HIS A 101 -20.96 -0.33 -2.78
N ARG A 102 -21.06 -0.37 -1.44
CA ARG A 102 -20.99 -1.61 -0.63
C ARG A 102 -21.87 -2.74 -1.16
N ASP A 103 -23.11 -2.43 -1.53
CA ASP A 103 -24.10 -3.42 -1.97
C ASP A 103 -24.16 -3.60 -3.50
N GLY A 104 -23.39 -2.82 -4.26
CA GLY A 104 -23.45 -2.77 -5.72
C GLY A 104 -22.31 -3.51 -6.44
N VAL A 105 -21.26 -3.90 -5.72
CA VAL A 105 -20.11 -4.61 -6.30
C VAL A 105 -20.28 -6.12 -6.12
N ASP A 106 -20.30 -6.86 -7.22
CA ASP A 106 -20.36 -8.32 -7.21
C ASP A 106 -18.99 -8.98 -7.03
N ASN A 107 -18.99 -10.29 -6.80
CA ASN A 107 -17.75 -11.05 -6.59
C ASN A 107 -16.89 -11.15 -7.85
N HIS A 108 -17.49 -11.06 -9.03
CA HIS A 108 -16.75 -11.03 -10.29
C HIS A 108 -15.87 -9.78 -10.37
N ARG A 109 -16.42 -8.59 -10.11
CA ARG A 109 -15.65 -7.34 -10.08
C ARG A 109 -14.59 -7.35 -8.97
N ARG A 110 -14.93 -7.84 -7.77
CA ARG A 110 -13.96 -7.99 -6.68
C ARG A 110 -12.79 -8.88 -7.08
N LEU A 111 -13.07 -10.03 -7.71
CA LEU A 111 -12.04 -10.95 -8.19
C LEU A 111 -11.15 -10.27 -9.24
N GLN A 112 -11.72 -9.55 -10.21
CA GLN A 112 -10.95 -8.82 -11.22
C GLN A 112 -9.95 -7.84 -10.61
N TRP A 113 -10.40 -7.04 -9.64
CA TRP A 113 -9.52 -6.13 -8.90
C TRP A 113 -8.39 -6.86 -8.16
N LEU A 114 -8.70 -7.98 -7.50
CA LEU A 114 -7.67 -8.75 -6.81
C LEU A 114 -6.66 -9.38 -7.78
N GLN A 115 -7.10 -9.80 -8.97
CA GLN A 115 -6.20 -10.29 -10.02
C GLN A 115 -5.29 -9.19 -10.56
N GLU A 116 -5.85 -8.01 -10.88
CA GLU A 116 -5.09 -6.84 -11.33
C GLU A 116 -4.03 -6.43 -10.31
N ALA A 117 -4.41 -6.32 -9.04
CA ALA A 117 -3.50 -6.00 -7.94
C ALA A 117 -2.41 -7.09 -7.77
N ALA A 118 -2.78 -8.38 -7.79
CA ALA A 118 -1.82 -9.47 -7.65
C ALA A 118 -0.77 -9.47 -8.77
N HIS A 119 -1.19 -9.29 -10.02
CA HIS A 119 -0.27 -9.20 -11.15
C HIS A 119 0.63 -7.97 -11.10
N THR A 120 0.09 -6.83 -10.65
CA THR A 120 0.86 -5.60 -10.46
C THR A 120 1.96 -5.80 -9.41
N ILE A 121 1.61 -6.33 -8.24
CA ILE A 121 2.56 -6.58 -7.15
C ILE A 121 3.60 -7.63 -7.57
N ARG A 122 3.20 -8.68 -8.31
CA ARG A 122 4.17 -9.61 -8.91
C ARG A 122 5.18 -8.88 -9.80
N GLY A 123 4.71 -7.99 -10.68
CA GLY A 123 5.60 -7.21 -11.56
C GLY A 123 6.54 -6.28 -10.78
N ILE A 124 6.07 -5.71 -9.66
CA ILE A 124 6.89 -4.92 -8.73
C ILE A 124 7.96 -5.81 -8.07
N HIS A 125 7.59 -7.00 -7.61
CA HIS A 125 8.51 -7.98 -7.05
C HIS A 125 9.58 -8.42 -8.07
N GLU A 126 9.20 -8.65 -9.33
CA GLU A 126 10.15 -8.97 -10.42
C GLU A 126 11.17 -7.84 -10.68
N ARG A 127 10.86 -6.60 -10.27
CA ARG A 127 11.79 -5.47 -10.27
C ARG A 127 12.55 -5.30 -8.96
N ARG A 128 12.54 -6.31 -8.08
CA ARG A 128 13.26 -6.30 -6.79
C ARG A 128 12.78 -5.21 -5.84
N VAL A 129 11.49 -4.90 -5.87
CA VAL A 129 10.88 -3.95 -4.93
C VAL A 129 9.85 -4.68 -4.07
N LEU A 130 9.92 -4.48 -2.76
CA LEU A 130 8.87 -4.83 -1.81
C LEU A 130 7.96 -3.63 -1.63
N VAL A 131 6.65 -3.82 -1.68
CA VAL A 131 5.67 -2.72 -1.62
C VAL A 131 5.53 -2.18 -0.20
N ALA A 132 5.58 -3.06 0.80
CA ALA A 132 5.35 -2.82 2.23
C ALA A 132 3.91 -2.36 2.56
N GLU A 133 3.42 -1.29 1.91
CA GLU A 133 2.13 -0.68 2.21
C GLU A 133 1.01 -1.10 1.22
N ILE A 134 0.75 -2.40 1.13
CA ILE A 134 -0.38 -2.94 0.34
C ILE A 134 -1.67 -2.75 1.14
N ALA A 135 -2.53 -1.82 0.71
CA ALA A 135 -3.84 -1.58 1.30
C ALA A 135 -4.79 -0.94 0.27
N THR A 136 -6.11 -1.17 0.37
CA THR A 136 -7.10 -0.65 -0.59
C THR A 136 -7.10 0.88 -0.75
N ARG A 137 -6.58 1.61 0.24
CA ARG A 137 -6.41 3.08 0.18
C ARG A 137 -5.34 3.53 -0.81
N ASN A 138 -4.35 2.68 -1.11
CA ASN A 138 -3.21 2.99 -1.97
C ASN A 138 -3.40 2.49 -3.42
N PHE A 139 -4.57 1.89 -3.70
CA PHE A 139 -5.00 1.51 -5.04
C PHE A 139 -6.07 2.50 -5.50
N LEU A 140 -5.81 3.20 -6.60
CA LEU A 140 -6.72 4.15 -7.23
C LEU A 140 -7.44 3.49 -8.41
N LEU A 141 -8.64 3.97 -8.70
CA LEU A 141 -9.46 3.50 -9.81
C LEU A 141 -9.45 4.51 -10.96
N GLU A 142 -9.27 3.99 -12.18
CA GLU A 142 -9.45 4.75 -13.41
C GLU A 142 -10.94 4.80 -13.82
N GLU A 143 -11.28 5.53 -14.89
CA GLU A 143 -12.68 5.69 -15.35
C GLU A 143 -13.33 4.36 -15.72
N ASP A 144 -12.55 3.40 -16.22
CA ASP A 144 -13.00 2.03 -16.56
C ASP A 144 -12.96 1.06 -15.36
N LEU A 145 -12.65 1.58 -14.17
CA LEU A 145 -12.47 0.85 -12.92
C LEU A 145 -11.27 -0.12 -12.90
N SER A 146 -10.27 0.08 -13.75
CA SER A 146 -8.97 -0.60 -13.61
C SER A 146 -8.18 -0.06 -12.41
N LEU A 147 -7.41 -0.93 -11.75
CA LEU A 147 -6.65 -0.60 -10.55
C LEU A 147 -5.23 -0.12 -10.85
N HIS A 148 -4.84 0.94 -10.12
CA HIS A 148 -3.48 1.48 -10.14
C HIS A 148 -2.96 1.71 -8.73
N ILE A 149 -1.86 1.05 -8.34
CA ILE A 149 -1.17 1.37 -7.09
C ILE A 149 -0.43 2.71 -7.23
N CYS A 150 -0.46 3.54 -6.18
CA CYS A 150 0.05 4.92 -6.24
C CYS A 150 0.96 5.36 -5.10
N ASP A 151 1.22 4.50 -4.10
CA ASP A 151 2.06 4.86 -2.97
C ASP A 151 3.20 3.86 -2.78
N PHE A 152 4.43 4.38 -2.78
CA PHE A 152 5.66 3.63 -2.56
C PHE A 152 6.55 4.27 -1.49
N THR A 153 5.97 5.11 -0.61
CA THR A 153 6.72 5.79 0.46
C THR A 153 7.47 4.79 1.35
N GLU A 154 6.85 3.66 1.70
CA GLU A 154 7.43 2.65 2.60
C GLU A 154 8.08 1.47 1.85
N SER A 155 8.13 1.53 0.52
CA SER A 155 8.64 0.41 -0.29
C SER A 155 10.14 0.22 -0.13
N VAL A 156 10.64 -0.99 -0.33
CA VAL A 156 12.07 -1.31 -0.18
C VAL A 156 12.62 -1.85 -1.50
N ILE A 157 13.71 -1.25 -1.99
CA ILE A 157 14.47 -1.77 -3.13
C ILE A 157 15.50 -2.77 -2.60
N VAL A 158 15.41 -4.03 -3.03
CA VAL A 158 16.31 -5.10 -2.61
C VAL A 158 17.56 -5.11 -3.51
N ALA A 159 18.74 -5.05 -2.90
CA ALA A 159 20.00 -4.95 -3.64
C ALA A 159 20.25 -6.19 -4.50
N ASN A 160 20.93 -6.04 -5.64
CA ASN A 160 21.08 -7.14 -6.62
C ASN A 160 21.86 -8.36 -6.11
N ASP A 161 22.68 -8.18 -5.08
CA ASP A 161 23.49 -9.20 -4.43
C ASP A 161 22.76 -9.95 -3.31
N GLU A 162 21.54 -9.54 -2.97
CA GLU A 162 20.69 -10.21 -1.99
C GLU A 162 19.69 -11.16 -2.67
N ASP A 163 19.32 -12.24 -1.99
CA ASP A 163 18.24 -13.09 -2.47
C ASP A 163 16.89 -12.51 -2.03
N MET A 164 16.04 -12.17 -3.00
CA MET A 164 14.76 -11.53 -2.72
C MET A 164 13.80 -12.46 -1.96
N SER A 165 13.88 -13.78 -2.14
CA SER A 165 12.97 -14.71 -1.44
C SER A 165 13.25 -14.77 0.06
N ASP A 166 14.51 -14.53 0.45
CA ASP A 166 15.00 -14.69 1.82
C ASP A 166 15.30 -13.34 2.50
N PHE A 167 15.22 -12.23 1.75
CA PHE A 167 15.46 -10.89 2.25
C PHE A 167 14.37 -10.44 3.23
N VAL A 168 14.83 -9.84 4.33
CA VAL A 168 14.01 -9.16 5.33
C VAL A 168 14.71 -7.84 5.65
N SER A 169 14.02 -6.71 5.48
CA SER A 169 14.56 -5.39 5.80
C SER A 169 14.68 -5.18 7.32
N ASP A 170 15.36 -4.12 7.74
CA ASP A 170 15.44 -3.72 9.15
C ASP A 170 14.05 -3.48 9.77
N ASP A 171 13.10 -2.95 8.98
CA ASP A 171 11.69 -2.78 9.36
C ASP A 171 10.83 -4.05 9.17
N TYR A 172 11.45 -5.22 9.02
CA TYR A 172 10.81 -6.53 8.84
C TYR A 172 9.93 -6.68 7.58
N VAL A 173 10.18 -5.87 6.55
CA VAL A 173 9.53 -6.00 5.26
C VAL A 173 10.18 -7.14 4.47
N SER A 174 9.37 -8.04 3.93
CA SER A 174 9.77 -9.18 3.13
C SER A 174 8.71 -9.50 2.07
N VAL A 175 9.04 -10.38 1.12
CA VAL A 175 8.03 -10.92 0.19
C VAL A 175 6.86 -11.53 0.95
N LYS A 176 7.12 -12.20 2.07
CA LYS A 176 6.09 -12.84 2.87
C LYS A 176 5.19 -11.84 3.60
N SER A 177 5.74 -10.72 4.10
CA SER A 177 4.91 -9.67 4.69
C SER A 177 4.02 -9.01 3.63
N ASP A 178 4.53 -8.76 2.42
CA ASP A 178 3.74 -8.23 1.29
C ASP A 178 2.57 -9.17 0.94
N ILE A 179 2.83 -10.48 0.85
CA ILE A 179 1.78 -11.49 0.58
C ILE A 179 0.71 -11.46 1.68
N SER A 180 1.09 -11.35 2.95
CA SER A 180 0.13 -11.24 4.05
C SER A 180 -0.69 -9.96 3.99
N ARG A 181 -0.05 -8.83 3.67
CA ARG A 181 -0.71 -7.55 3.47
C ARG A 181 -1.69 -7.60 2.29
N PHE A 182 -1.33 -8.31 1.22
CA PHE A 182 -2.23 -8.60 0.12
C PHE A 182 -3.42 -9.47 0.57
N GLY A 183 -3.19 -10.50 1.39
CA GLY A 183 -4.27 -11.30 2.00
C GLY A 183 -5.24 -10.45 2.84
N SER A 184 -4.73 -9.48 3.59
CA SER A 184 -5.55 -8.50 4.33
C SER A 184 -6.37 -7.60 3.41
N MET A 185 -5.77 -7.10 2.33
CA MET A 185 -6.49 -6.35 1.30
C MET A 185 -7.60 -7.20 0.66
N MET A 186 -7.32 -8.48 0.34
CA MET A 186 -8.34 -9.40 -0.16
C MET A 186 -9.51 -9.55 0.82
N TYR A 187 -9.21 -9.74 2.11
CA TYR A 187 -10.24 -9.85 3.14
C TYR A 187 -11.12 -8.59 3.23
N GLU A 188 -10.52 -7.40 3.15
CA GLU A 188 -11.27 -6.13 3.12
C GLU A 188 -12.16 -6.05 1.88
N VAL A 189 -11.62 -6.34 0.68
CA VAL A 189 -12.37 -6.26 -0.58
C VAL A 189 -13.57 -7.23 -0.60
N ILE A 190 -13.41 -8.44 -0.06
CA ILE A 190 -14.45 -9.46 -0.07
C ILE A 190 -15.47 -9.27 1.04
N SER A 191 -15.01 -9.11 2.28
CA SER A 191 -15.90 -9.11 3.46
C SER A 191 -16.43 -7.72 3.80
N GLY A 192 -15.75 -6.67 3.37
CA GLY A 192 -15.98 -5.29 3.81
C GLY A 192 -15.46 -5.00 5.22
N ASN A 193 -14.81 -5.96 5.88
CA ASN A 193 -14.21 -5.79 7.21
C ASN A 193 -12.70 -5.65 7.08
N GLN A 194 -12.09 -4.81 7.93
CA GLN A 194 -10.63 -4.62 7.94
C GLN A 194 -9.96 -5.60 8.90
N PHE A 195 -8.84 -6.16 8.47
CA PHE A 195 -7.94 -6.93 9.32
C PHE A 195 -6.54 -6.88 8.73
N GLU A 196 -5.62 -6.28 9.46
CA GLU A 196 -4.23 -6.08 9.10
C GLU A 196 -3.34 -6.55 10.23
N PHE A 197 -2.23 -7.20 9.89
CA PHE A 197 -1.20 -7.47 10.89
C PHE A 197 0.22 -7.29 10.39
N TYR A 198 1.10 -6.98 11.34
CA TYR A 198 2.55 -6.95 11.18
C TYR A 198 3.19 -8.00 12.07
N VAL A 199 4.36 -8.49 11.67
CA VAL A 199 5.17 -9.39 12.49
C VAL A 199 6.48 -8.69 12.79
N ILE A 200 6.66 -8.26 14.03
CA ILE A 200 7.81 -7.46 14.49
C ILE A 200 8.45 -8.22 15.67
N PRO A 201 9.50 -9.03 15.43
CA PRO A 201 10.13 -9.86 16.46
C PRO A 201 10.68 -9.08 17.68
N ASP A 202 10.99 -7.80 17.49
CA ASP A 202 11.62 -6.95 18.51
C ASP A 202 10.64 -6.39 19.55
N ILE A 203 9.33 -6.54 19.35
CA ILE A 203 8.35 -6.12 20.36
C ILE A 203 8.40 -7.04 21.59
N GLU A 204 8.10 -6.48 22.76
CA GLU A 204 8.09 -7.25 24.00
C GLU A 204 6.92 -8.25 24.04
N THR A 205 5.73 -7.79 23.65
CA THR A 205 4.47 -8.53 23.62
C THR A 205 3.67 -8.16 22.39
N ASP A 206 2.73 -9.01 22.00
CA ASP A 206 1.78 -8.70 20.94
C ASP A 206 0.94 -7.47 21.30
N LEU A 207 0.67 -6.65 20.29
CA LEU A 207 -0.22 -5.50 20.36
C LEU A 207 -1.48 -5.84 19.55
N ASP A 208 -2.49 -6.38 20.22
CA ASP A 208 -3.72 -6.87 19.59
C ASP A 208 -5.02 -6.29 20.17
N ASP A 209 -4.90 -5.18 20.92
CA ASP A 209 -6.02 -4.40 21.47
C ASP A 209 -6.91 -3.80 20.37
N ASP A 210 -6.34 -3.48 19.22
CA ASP A 210 -7.09 -3.00 18.06
C ASP A 210 -7.65 -4.20 17.27
N PRO A 211 -8.97 -4.22 16.98
CA PRO A 211 -9.60 -5.34 16.28
C PRO A 211 -9.21 -5.40 14.79
N GLU A 212 -8.86 -4.27 14.18
CA GLU A 212 -8.56 -4.13 12.76
C GLU A 212 -7.05 -4.16 12.49
N PHE A 213 -6.22 -3.69 13.42
CA PHE A 213 -4.77 -3.61 13.27
C PHE A 213 -4.04 -4.33 14.40
N LYS A 214 -3.23 -5.33 14.07
CA LYS A 214 -2.51 -6.13 15.06
C LYS A 214 -1.02 -6.15 14.78
N THR A 215 -0.20 -6.15 15.83
CA THR A 215 1.24 -6.37 15.69
C THR A 215 1.62 -7.56 16.54
N PHE A 216 2.13 -8.60 15.90
CA PHE A 216 2.52 -9.84 16.57
C PHE A 216 4.04 -9.95 16.64
N LYS A 217 4.55 -10.50 17.74
CA LYS A 217 5.96 -10.79 17.90
C LYS A 217 6.41 -11.95 17.01
N THR A 218 5.52 -12.92 16.86
CA THR A 218 5.72 -14.08 16.01
C THR A 218 4.56 -14.22 15.06
N TRP A 219 4.78 -14.94 13.96
CA TRP A 219 3.71 -15.15 12.99
C TRP A 219 2.46 -15.76 13.66
N PRO A 220 1.27 -15.14 13.51
CA PRO A 220 0.08 -15.57 14.22
C PRO A 220 -0.39 -16.95 13.75
N THR A 221 -0.92 -17.72 14.69
CA THR A 221 -1.64 -18.96 14.41
C THR A 221 -3.05 -18.68 13.94
N ALA A 222 -3.69 -19.66 13.28
CA ALA A 222 -5.00 -19.47 12.64
C ALA A 222 -6.12 -19.05 13.61
N ASP A 223 -6.04 -19.43 14.89
CA ASP A 223 -6.99 -19.03 15.94
C ASP A 223 -6.94 -17.53 16.29
N ARG A 224 -5.89 -16.82 15.87
CA ARG A 224 -5.73 -15.37 16.03
C ARG A 224 -6.12 -14.57 14.79
N LEU A 225 -6.49 -15.27 13.72
CA LEU A 225 -6.90 -14.68 12.45
C LEU A 225 -8.43 -14.72 12.32
N PRO A 226 -9.04 -13.85 11.48
CA PRO A 226 -10.46 -13.90 11.20
C PRO A 226 -10.91 -15.27 10.70
N ASP A 227 -12.11 -15.68 11.07
CA ASP A 227 -12.73 -16.88 10.51
C ASP A 227 -13.07 -16.64 9.03
N LEU A 228 -12.58 -17.53 8.16
CA LEU A 228 -12.75 -17.47 6.72
C LEU A 228 -13.81 -18.47 6.22
N ASN A 229 -14.51 -19.15 7.13
CA ASN A 229 -15.62 -20.04 6.79
C ASN A 229 -16.70 -19.27 5.99
N ASN A 230 -17.03 -19.78 4.81
CA ASN A 230 -18.00 -19.18 3.87
C ASN A 230 -17.59 -17.80 3.31
N VAL A 231 -16.33 -17.38 3.46
CA VAL A 231 -15.79 -16.19 2.80
C VAL A 231 -15.36 -16.58 1.38
N PHE A 232 -15.82 -15.82 0.37
CA PHE A 232 -15.37 -16.00 -1.01
C PHE A 232 -13.84 -15.79 -1.09
N LEU A 233 -13.12 -16.71 -1.74
CA LEU A 233 -11.63 -16.75 -1.74
C LEU A 233 -11.00 -16.93 -0.34
N GLY A 234 -11.76 -17.35 0.67
CA GLY A 234 -11.25 -17.56 2.03
C GLY A 234 -10.07 -18.53 2.10
N ASP A 235 -10.00 -19.53 1.22
CA ASP A 235 -8.86 -20.44 1.13
C ASP A 235 -7.59 -19.77 0.60
N VAL A 236 -7.72 -18.82 -0.35
CA VAL A 236 -6.59 -18.03 -0.86
C VAL A 236 -6.12 -17.03 0.20
N ILE A 237 -7.06 -16.33 0.86
CA ILE A 237 -6.77 -15.40 1.96
C ILE A 237 -6.01 -16.12 3.09
N GLY A 238 -6.51 -17.29 3.51
CA GLY A 238 -5.88 -18.10 4.55
C GLY A 238 -4.46 -18.53 4.19
N ARG A 239 -4.20 -18.86 2.92
CA ARG A 239 -2.84 -19.18 2.44
C ARG A 239 -1.93 -17.95 2.33
N CYS A 240 -2.47 -16.76 2.06
CA CYS A 240 -1.68 -15.53 2.16
C CYS A 240 -1.21 -15.29 3.59
N TRP A 241 -2.11 -15.47 4.57
CA TRP A 241 -1.81 -15.25 5.99
C TRP A 241 -1.04 -16.39 6.66
N ALA A 242 -1.06 -17.63 6.16
CA ALA A 242 -0.32 -18.73 6.77
C ALA A 242 1.19 -18.56 6.57
N ARG A 243 2.01 -18.80 7.61
CA ARG A 243 3.48 -18.70 7.54
C ARG A 243 4.07 -19.55 6.42
N GLU A 244 3.65 -20.81 6.37
CA GLU A 244 4.06 -21.80 5.36
C GLU A 244 3.13 -21.79 4.13
N GLY A 245 2.44 -20.67 3.90
CA GLY A 245 1.48 -20.47 2.83
C GLY A 245 2.15 -20.13 1.50
N PHE A 246 1.59 -19.16 0.77
CA PHE A 246 2.23 -18.70 -0.47
C PHE A 246 3.59 -18.08 -0.20
N LEU A 247 4.56 -18.40 -1.06
CA LEU A 247 5.95 -17.92 -0.99
C LEU A 247 6.27 -16.83 -2.01
N SER A 248 5.42 -16.66 -3.03
CA SER A 248 5.56 -15.59 -4.02
C SER A 248 4.22 -15.08 -4.51
N MET A 249 4.18 -13.86 -5.02
CA MET A 249 2.98 -13.32 -5.68
C MET A 249 2.61 -14.08 -6.96
N GLN A 250 3.54 -14.82 -7.58
CA GLN A 250 3.24 -15.67 -8.72
C GLN A 250 2.33 -16.85 -8.33
N GLU A 251 2.50 -17.43 -7.14
CA GLU A 251 1.60 -18.48 -6.64
C GLU A 251 0.22 -17.91 -6.32
N VAL A 252 0.16 -16.70 -5.76
CA VAL A 252 -1.09 -15.97 -5.49
C VAL A 252 -1.84 -15.70 -6.80
N CYS A 253 -1.15 -15.17 -7.83
CA CYS A 253 -1.73 -14.96 -9.17
C CYS A 253 -2.34 -16.26 -9.70
N HIS A 254 -1.59 -17.37 -9.69
CA HIS A 254 -2.08 -18.66 -10.16
C HIS A 254 -3.34 -19.12 -9.40
N ALA A 255 -3.38 -18.92 -8.08
CA ALA A 255 -4.53 -19.30 -7.26
C ALA A 255 -5.78 -18.43 -7.51
N LEU A 256 -5.61 -17.18 -7.95
CA LEU A 256 -6.70 -16.27 -8.32
C LEU A 256 -7.17 -16.50 -9.76
N ASP A 257 -6.25 -16.71 -10.70
CA ASP A 257 -6.56 -16.90 -12.12
C ASP A 257 -7.29 -18.20 -12.44
N THR A 258 -7.20 -19.16 -11.53
CA THR A 258 -7.96 -20.42 -11.59
C THR A 258 -9.39 -20.29 -11.06
N ARG A 259 -9.79 -19.09 -10.59
CA ARG A 259 -11.14 -18.83 -10.07
C ARG A 259 -12.03 -18.26 -11.16
N HIS A 260 -13.31 -18.54 -11.03
CA HIS A 260 -14.37 -17.95 -11.84
C HIS A 260 -15.29 -17.17 -10.89
N GLY A 261 -15.59 -15.92 -11.28
CA GLY A 261 -16.45 -15.00 -10.53
C GLY A 261 -17.92 -15.36 -10.58
#